data_AF-A0A916T3F1-F1
#
_entry.id   AF-A0A916T3F1-F1
#
_cell.length_a   1.000
_cell.length_b   1.000
_cell.length_c   1.000
_cell.angle_alpha   90.00
_cell.angle_beta   90.00
_cell.angle_gamma   90.00
#
_symmetry.space_group_name_H-M   'P 1'
#
loop_
_entity.id
_entity.type
_entity.pdbx_description
1 polymer ?
#
loop_
_entity_poly.entity_id
_entity_poly.type
_entity_poly.pdbx_seq_one_letter_code
_entity_poly.pdbx_strand_id
1 'polypeptide(L)' 'MSTTAPAPTPASYELTPGQWSSKLAALASRGVSETDPRVRWCREALSYWRIRRVLDVEAPALSSADRADLQLRLDGGRR' A
#
# COMPACT_ATOMS: atom_id res chain seq x y z
N MET A 1 14.87 18.82 -25.37
CA MET A 1 14.82 17.53 -24.64
C MET A 1 13.80 17.69 -23.53
N SER A 2 12.60 17.11 -23.69
CA SER A 2 11.51 17.29 -22.71
C SER A 2 11.57 16.19 -21.66
N THR A 3 12.02 16.54 -20.46
CA THR A 3 11.91 15.66 -19.29
C THR A 3 10.48 15.71 -18.79
N THR A 4 9.63 14.80 -19.27
CA THR A 4 8.31 14.58 -18.68
C THR A 4 8.52 13.99 -17.29
N ALA A 5 8.27 14.78 -16.24
CA ALA A 5 8.22 14.27 -14.87
C ALA A 5 7.22 13.11 -14.78
N PRO A 6 7.54 11.99 -14.12
CA PRO A 6 6.58 10.89 -13.97
C PRO A 6 5.35 11.41 -13.23
N ALA A 7 4.17 11.15 -13.78
CA ALA A 7 2.91 11.49 -13.13
C ALA A 7 2.90 10.94 -11.69
N PRO A 8 2.30 11.67 -10.72
CA PRO A 8 2.24 11.22 -9.35
C PRO A 8 1.54 9.85 -9.30
N THR A 9 2.21 8.89 -8.65
CA THR A 9 1.60 7.58 -8.41
C THR A 9 0.56 7.76 -7.31
N PRO A 10 -0.68 7.28 -7.50
CA PRO A 10 -1.71 7.42 -6.48
C PRO A 10 -1.28 6.70 -5.20
N ALA A 11 -1.62 7.29 -4.06
CA ALA A 11 -1.43 6.68 -2.77
C ALA A 11 -2.28 5.40 -2.65
N SER A 12 -1.81 4.45 -1.83
CA SER A 12 -2.43 3.13 -1.70
C SER A 12 -3.92 3.15 -1.41
N TYR A 13 -4.39 4.14 -0.63
CA TYR A 13 -5.79 4.29 -0.22
C TYR A 13 -6.70 4.92 -1.28
N GLU A 14 -6.16 5.51 -2.35
CA GLU A 14 -6.95 6.22 -3.36
C GLU A 14 -7.66 5.27 -4.34
N LEU A 15 -7.15 4.05 -4.50
CA LEU A 15 -7.76 3.01 -5.33
C LEU A 15 -8.15 1.81 -4.47
N THR A 16 -9.22 1.14 -4.87
CA THR A 16 -9.71 -0.07 -4.20
C THR A 16 -8.73 -1.24 -4.40
N PRO A 17 -8.80 -2.29 -3.55
CA PRO A 17 -7.97 -3.49 -3.71
C PRO A 17 -8.14 -4.13 -5.11
N GLY A 18 -9.37 -4.14 -5.63
CA GLY A 18 -9.67 -4.66 -6.96
C GLY A 18 -8.99 -3.86 -8.08
N GLN A 19 -9.00 -2.53 -7.98
CA GLN A 19 -8.31 -1.66 -8.94
C GLN A 19 -6.79 -1.88 -8.94
N TRP A 20 -6.18 -2.03 -7.75
CA TRP A 20 -4.76 -2.35 -7.63
C TRP A 20 -4.42 -3.74 -8.18
N SER A 21 -5.26 -4.74 -7.89
CA SER A 21 -5.10 -6.09 -8.43
C SER A 21 -5.18 -6.10 -9.96
N SER A 22 -6.14 -5.39 -10.54
CA SER A 22 -6.27 -5.26 -12.00
C SER A 22 -5.07 -4.56 -12.63
N LYS A 23 -4.53 -3.52 -11.99
CA LYS A 23 -3.28 -2.85 -12.43
C LYS A 23 -2.09 -3.80 -12.40
N LEU A 24 -1.93 -4.57 -11.32
CA LEU A 24 -0.84 -5.55 -11.21
C LEU A 24 -0.95 -6.64 -12.29
N ALA A 25 -2.15 -7.17 -12.51
CA ALA A 25 -2.40 -8.16 -13.55
C ALA A 25 -2.09 -7.62 -14.96
N ALA A 26 -2.43 -6.36 -15.23
CA ALA A 26 -2.11 -5.70 -16.50
C ALA A 26 -0.61 -5.47 -16.71
N LEU A 27 0.17 -5.27 -15.63
CA LEU A 27 1.64 -5.20 -15.71
C LEU A 27 2.24 -6.59 -15.96
N ALA A 28 1.75 -7.60 -15.25
CA ALA A 28 2.19 -8.99 -15.41
C ALA A 28 1.92 -9.52 -16.83
N SER A 29 0.75 -9.25 -17.40
CA SER A 29 0.42 -9.68 -18.78
C SER A 29 1.29 -9.02 -19.84
N ARG A 30 1.91 -7.88 -19.53
CA ARG A 30 2.86 -7.18 -20.39
C ARG A 30 4.31 -7.62 -20.17
N GLY A 31 4.55 -8.62 -19.32
CA GLY A 31 5.90 -9.10 -19.00
C GLY A 31 6.75 -8.09 -18.23
N VAL A 32 6.12 -7.16 -17.51
CA VAL A 32 6.85 -6.16 -16.72
C VAL A 32 7.60 -6.85 -15.57
N SER A 33 8.88 -6.48 -15.40
CA SER A 33 9.74 -7.05 -14.36
C SER A 33 9.17 -6.86 -12.95
N GLU A 34 9.43 -7.82 -12.08
CA GLU A 34 9.08 -7.77 -10.67
C GLU A 34 9.78 -6.64 -9.89
N THR A 35 10.91 -6.19 -10.42
CA THR A 35 11.68 -5.06 -9.87
C THR A 35 11.19 -3.70 -10.38
N ASP A 36 10.26 -3.67 -11.35
CA ASP A 36 9.69 -2.44 -11.87
C ASP A 36 8.98 -1.66 -10.74
N PRO A 37 9.24 -0.34 -10.59
CA PRO A 37 8.62 0.47 -9.56
C PRO A 37 7.09 0.36 -9.53
N ARG A 38 6.44 0.23 -10.69
CA ARG A 38 4.97 0.12 -10.78
C ARG A 38 4.46 -1.19 -10.21
N VAL A 39 5.19 -2.28 -10.39
CA VAL A 39 4.86 -3.59 -9.82
C VAL A 39 5.02 -3.55 -8.31
N ARG A 40 6.12 -2.96 -7.82
CA ARG A 40 6.34 -2.73 -6.39
C ARG A 40 5.23 -1.89 -5.77
N TRP A 41 4.84 -0.78 -6.38
CA TRP A 41 3.76 0.08 -5.86
C TRP A 41 2.42 -0.65 -5.77
N CYS A 42 2.05 -1.43 -6.79
CA CYS A 42 0.82 -2.22 -6.73
C CYS A 42 0.84 -3.22 -5.57
N ARG A 43 1.99 -3.85 -5.31
CA ARG A 43 2.15 -4.78 -4.18
C ARG A 43 2.11 -4.08 -2.83
N GLU A 44 2.80 -2.95 -2.69
CA GLU A 44 2.78 -2.12 -1.49
C GLU A 44 1.34 -1.68 -1.18
N ALA A 45 0.59 -1.24 -2.20
CA ALA A 45 -0.81 -0.86 -2.05
C ALA A 45 -1.71 -2.05 -1.65
N LEU A 46 -1.51 -3.22 -2.25
CA LEU A 46 -2.24 -4.43 -1.85
C LEU A 46 -1.91 -4.84 -0.41
N SER A 47 -0.65 -4.72 0.03
CA SER A 47 -0.24 -4.97 1.41
C SER A 47 -0.91 -4.00 2.37
N TYR A 48 -0.99 -2.70 2.03
CA TYR A 48 -1.75 -1.71 2.78
C TYR A 48 -3.20 -2.16 2.98
N TRP A 49 -3.89 -2.57 1.92
CA TRP A 49 -5.30 -3.00 2.01
C TRP A 49 -5.49 -4.28 2.85
N ARG A 50 -4.54 -5.22 2.80
CA ARG A 50 -4.57 -6.40 3.67
C ARG A 50 -4.45 -6.02 5.13
N ILE A 51 -3.51 -5.13 5.47
CA ILE A 51 -3.32 -4.63 6.84
C ILE A 51 -4.53 -3.84 7.30
N ARG A 52 -5.04 -2.92 6.47
CA ARG A 52 -6.24 -2.13 6.77
C ARG A 52 -7.42 -3.02 7.13
N ARG A 53 -7.65 -4.10 6.37
CA ARG A 53 -8.74 -5.05 6.67
C ARG A 53 -8.59 -5.70 8.04
N VAL A 54 -7.37 -6.08 8.43
CA VAL A 54 -7.11 -6.64 9.77
C VAL A 54 -7.39 -5.57 10.83
N LEU A 55 -6.90 -4.35 10.63
CA LEU A 55 -7.15 -3.24 11.56
C LEU A 55 -8.64 -2.92 11.69
N ASP A 56 -9.40 -2.90 10.60
CA ASP A 56 -10.83 -2.62 10.63
C ASP A 56 -11.60 -3.66 11.50
N VAL A 57 -11.11 -4.91 11.57
CA VAL A 57 -11.69 -5.98 12.38
C VAL A 57 -11.22 -5.93 13.83
N GLU A 58 -9.91 -5.77 14.06
CA GLU A 58 -9.29 -5.92 15.38
C GLU A 58 -9.27 -4.61 16.18
N ALA A 59 -9.22 -3.46 15.51
CA ALA A 59 -9.10 -2.18 16.18
C ALA A 59 -10.17 -1.97 17.25
N PRO A 60 -11.48 -2.27 17.05
CA PRO A 60 -12.50 -2.09 18.08
C PRO A 60 -12.23 -2.85 19.38
N ALA A 61 -11.48 -3.96 19.35
CA ALA A 61 -11.12 -4.74 20.53
C ALA A 61 -9.92 -4.16 21.31
N LEU A 62 -9.16 -3.24 20.70
CA LEU A 62 -7.99 -2.65 21.35
C LEU A 62 -8.39 -1.67 22.45
N SER A 63 -7.77 -1.83 23.62
CA SER A 63 -7.82 -0.83 24.67
C SER A 63 -7.10 0.46 24.23
N SER A 64 -7.38 1.57 24.92
CA SER A 64 -6.69 2.84 24.67
C SER A 64 -5.18 2.73 24.89
N ALA A 65 -4.73 1.90 25.83
CA ALA A 65 -3.32 1.68 26.13
C ALA A 65 -2.61 0.93 24.99
N ASP A 66 -3.23 -0.15 24.48
CA ASP A 66 -2.66 -0.93 23.38
C ASP A 66 -2.58 -0.13 22.08
N ARG A 67 -3.59 0.72 21.82
CA ARG A 67 -3.57 1.65 20.68
C ARG A 67 -2.40 2.63 20.77
N ALA A 68 -2.11 3.14 21.96
CA ALA A 68 -1.00 4.06 22.18
C ALA A 68 0.36 3.39 21.97
N ASP A 69 0.54 2.16 22.46
CA ASP A 69 1.76 1.37 22.21
C ASP A 69 1.97 1.10 20.71
N LEU A 70 0.93 0.64 20.01
CA LEU A 70 1.00 0.38 18.57
C LEU A 70 1.33 1.65 17.77
N GLN A 71 0.72 2.78 18.12
CA GLN A 71 1.02 4.06 17.48
C GLN A 71 2.50 4.44 17.67
N LEU A 72 3.04 4.30 18.89
CA LEU A 72 4.45 4.56 19.17
C LEU A 72 5.38 3.67 18.34
N ARG A 73 5.03 2.41 18.13
CA ARG A 73 5.84 1.48 17.31
C ARG A 73 5.82 1.86 15.83
N LEU A 74 4.68 2.31 15.31
CA LEU A 74 4.56 2.79 13.93
C LEU A 74 5.34 4.10 13.71
N ASP A 75 5.37 4.96 14.72
CA ASP A 75 6.13 6.22 14.68
C ASP A 75 7.64 5.99 14.89
N GLY A 76 8.02 5.02 15.74
CA GLY A 76 9.40 4.66 16.04
C GLY A 76 10.10 3.81 14.97
N GLY A 77 9.34 3.16 14.08
CA GLY A 77 9.85 2.36 12.96
C GLY A 77 10.29 3.16 11.72
N ARG A 78 10.12 4.49 11.72
CA ARG A 78 10.63 5.41 10.67
C ARG A 78 12.02 5.96 11.01
N ARG A 79 13.02 5.07 11.19
CA ARG A 79 14.44 5.47 11.24
C ARG A 79 15.20 4.94 10.04
#